data_AF-A0A961CEX4-F1
#
_entry.id   AF-A0A961CEX4-F1
#
_cell.length_a   1.000
_cell.length_b   1.000
_cell.length_c   1.000
_cell.angle_alpha   90.00
_cell.angle_beta   90.00
_cell.angle_gamma   90.00
#
_symmetry.space_group_name_H-M   'P 1'
#
loop_
_entity.id
_entity.type
_entity.pdbx_description
1 polymer ?
#
loop_
_entity_poly.entity_id
_entity_poly.type
_entity_poly.pdbx_seq_one_letter_code
_entity_poly.pdbx_strand_id
1 'polypeptide(L)'
;LFEYEDGHPWHTDAAIVPAYDDPADIPGIEDPGTRMLRTATHAIDYRPGTRWAQAATITLVDPDAGDRVIDLDPVLRFHMRGIGYRHPVWGHGLWHGDLAIGRDDFRPDDLDPLAIDCSHVQQVVRARCGDDHGIGVLEQYSLGPHAPSGFTAFDDGAPG
;
A
#
# COMPACT_ATOMS: atom_id res chain seq x y z
N LEU A 1 6.83 -1.77 1.38
CA LEU A 1 8.25 -1.42 1.12
C LEU A 1 8.42 0.03 1.49
N PHE A 2 9.50 0.39 2.19
CA PHE A 2 9.71 1.77 2.63
C PHE A 2 11.06 2.30 2.14
N GLU A 3 11.04 3.52 1.60
CA GLU A 3 12.18 4.16 0.93
C GLU A 3 12.45 5.55 1.49
N TYR A 4 13.69 6.02 1.37
CA TYR A 4 14.07 7.41 1.55
C TYR A 4 13.82 8.23 0.27
N GLU A 5 14.03 9.55 0.34
CA GLU A 5 13.87 10.48 -0.78
C GLU A 5 14.65 10.07 -2.05
N ASP A 6 15.83 9.48 -1.91
CA ASP A 6 16.67 9.03 -3.03
C ASP A 6 16.27 7.66 -3.59
N GLY A 7 15.24 7.01 -3.04
CA GLY A 7 14.82 5.67 -3.38
C GLY A 7 15.55 4.56 -2.64
N HIS A 8 16.47 4.88 -1.72
CA HIS A 8 17.14 3.85 -0.96
C HIS A 8 16.16 3.17 0.00
N PRO A 9 15.95 1.84 -0.10
CA PRO A 9 15.02 1.14 0.77
C PRO A 9 15.61 0.99 2.16
N TRP A 10 14.83 1.33 3.20
CA TRP A 10 15.21 1.10 4.60
C TRP A 10 14.44 -0.03 5.25
N HIS A 11 13.35 -0.49 4.62
CA HIS A 11 12.62 -1.67 5.08
C HIS A 11 11.97 -2.41 3.92
N THR A 12 12.39 -3.67 3.74
CA THR A 12 11.86 -4.59 2.74
C THR A 12 11.64 -5.95 3.39
N ASP A 13 10.40 -6.41 3.43
CA ASP A 13 10.08 -7.78 3.84
C ASP A 13 9.13 -8.38 2.81
N ALA A 14 9.30 -9.67 2.57
CA ALA A 14 8.46 -10.44 1.70
C ALA A 14 8.35 -11.86 2.24
N ALA A 15 7.14 -12.42 2.20
CA ALA A 15 6.87 -13.77 2.65
C ALA A 15 5.83 -14.42 1.74
N ILE A 16 5.93 -15.74 1.59
CA ILE A 16 4.85 -16.57 1.05
C ILE A 16 4.24 -17.32 2.21
N VAL A 17 2.94 -17.13 2.42
CA VAL A 17 2.17 -17.81 3.47
C VAL A 17 1.28 -18.89 2.84
N PRO A 18 1.15 -20.06 3.48
CA PRO A 18 0.19 -21.08 3.04
C PRO A 18 -1.25 -20.55 3.07
N ALA A 19 -2.07 -21.04 2.13
CA ALA A 19 -3.52 -20.88 2.18
C ALA A 19 -4.15 -22.16 2.72
N TYR A 20 -5.16 -22.03 3.57
CA TYR A 20 -5.87 -23.14 4.20
C TYR A 20 -7.34 -23.12 3.78
N ASP A 21 -7.90 -24.31 3.54
CA ASP A 21 -9.32 -24.46 3.18
C ASP A 21 -10.25 -24.27 4.39
N ASP A 22 -9.79 -24.61 5.59
CA ASP A 22 -10.51 -24.44 6.86
C ASP A 22 -9.74 -23.51 7.81
N PRO A 23 -10.37 -22.46 8.38
CA PRO A 23 -9.76 -21.63 9.41
C PRO A 23 -9.22 -22.42 10.63
N ALA A 24 -9.77 -23.59 10.93
CA ALA A 24 -9.30 -24.45 12.01
C ALA A 24 -7.91 -25.07 11.73
N ASP A 25 -7.49 -25.11 10.46
CA ASP A 25 -6.17 -25.60 10.06
C ASP A 25 -5.09 -24.51 10.14
N ILE A 26 -5.48 -23.25 10.35
CA ILE A 26 -4.53 -22.14 10.49
C ILE A 26 -3.72 -22.36 11.78
N PRO A 27 -2.39 -22.54 11.67
CA PRO A 27 -1.51 -22.69 12.84
C PRO A 27 -1.50 -21.41 13.69
N GLY A 28 -1.10 -21.53 14.96
CA GLY A 28 -1.28 -20.50 15.99
C GLY A 28 -0.79 -19.07 15.68
N ILE A 29 0.27 -18.61 16.34
CA ILE A 29 0.73 -17.21 16.16
C ILE A 29 1.59 -17.08 14.90
N GLU A 30 2.45 -18.07 14.67
CA GLU A 30 3.31 -18.14 13.49
C GLU A 30 2.98 -19.39 12.71
N ASP A 31 2.88 -19.25 11.39
CA ASP A 31 2.68 -20.36 10.49
C ASP A 31 4.04 -20.96 10.10
N PRO A 32 4.35 -22.22 10.48
CA PRO A 32 5.64 -22.86 10.17
C PRO A 32 5.84 -23.11 8.66
N GLY A 33 4.79 -23.04 7.86
CA GLY A 33 4.86 -23.06 6.40
C GLY A 33 5.17 -21.69 5.78
N THR A 34 5.24 -20.62 6.58
CA THR A 34 5.65 -19.29 6.11
C THR A 34 7.08 -19.36 5.58
N ARG A 35 7.26 -18.91 4.34
CA ARG A 35 8.58 -18.83 3.73
C ARG A 35 8.97 -17.37 3.54
N MET A 36 9.88 -16.91 4.39
CA MET A 36 10.50 -15.59 4.27
C MET A 36 11.38 -15.56 3.02
N LEU A 37 11.24 -14.50 2.23
CA LEU A 37 11.99 -14.28 1.01
C LEU A 37 13.16 -13.32 1.28
N ARG A 38 14.09 -13.19 0.35
CA ARG A 38 15.29 -12.35 0.54
C ARG A 38 14.91 -10.88 0.68
N THR A 39 14.00 -10.41 -0.17
CA THR A 39 13.49 -9.03 -0.22
C THR A 39 12.32 -8.96 -1.20
N ALA A 40 11.73 -7.78 -1.35
CA ALA A 40 10.93 -7.41 -2.50
C ALA A 40 11.47 -6.11 -3.09
N THR A 41 11.24 -5.87 -4.37
CA THR A 41 11.41 -4.56 -5.01
C THR A 41 10.11 -4.12 -5.67
N HIS A 42 9.99 -2.83 -5.98
CA HIS A 42 8.84 -2.32 -6.70
C HIS A 42 9.23 -1.44 -7.90
N ALA A 43 8.27 -1.30 -8.82
CA ALA A 43 8.20 -0.20 -9.77
C ALA A 43 6.74 0.29 -9.76
N ILE A 44 6.52 1.59 -9.69
CA ILE A 44 5.17 2.17 -9.61
C ILE A 44 5.04 3.24 -10.67
N ASP A 45 4.06 3.06 -11.55
CA ASP A 45 3.60 4.10 -12.47
C ASP A 45 2.49 4.88 -11.78
N TYR A 46 2.78 6.14 -11.45
CA TYR A 46 1.82 7.01 -10.79
C TYR A 46 0.91 7.69 -11.79
N ARG A 47 -0.34 7.91 -11.40
CA ARG A 47 -1.27 8.75 -12.14
C ARG A 47 -0.80 10.22 -12.07
N PRO A 48 -0.59 10.92 -13.20
CA PRO A 48 -0.13 12.30 -13.21
C PRO A 48 -0.99 13.24 -12.36
N GLY A 49 -0.33 14.18 -11.68
CA GLY A 49 -0.98 15.14 -10.78
C GLY A 49 -1.47 14.53 -9.46
N THR A 50 -1.12 13.27 -9.17
CA THR A 50 -1.48 12.57 -7.92
C THR A 50 -0.30 11.76 -7.40
N ARG A 51 -0.46 11.12 -6.24
CA ARG A 51 0.48 10.11 -5.72
C ARG A 51 -0.12 8.70 -5.70
N TRP A 52 -1.09 8.44 -6.57
CA TRP A 52 -1.80 7.17 -6.63
C TRP A 52 -1.22 6.29 -7.74
N ALA A 53 -1.05 4.98 -7.47
CA ALA A 53 -0.63 4.05 -8.50
C ALA A 53 -1.71 3.94 -9.59
N GLN A 54 -1.26 4.06 -10.83
CA GLN A 54 -1.99 3.66 -12.03
C GLN A 54 -1.65 2.23 -12.43
N ALA A 55 -0.40 1.82 -12.20
CA ALA A 55 0.07 0.44 -12.28
C ALA A 55 1.24 0.26 -11.32
N ALA A 56 1.49 -0.97 -10.89
CA ALA A 56 2.70 -1.29 -10.13
C ALA A 56 3.18 -2.71 -10.45
N THR A 57 4.47 -2.93 -10.31
CA THR A 57 5.09 -4.25 -10.36
C THR A 57 5.81 -4.49 -9.05
N ILE A 58 5.57 -5.64 -8.42
CA ILE A 58 6.31 -6.11 -7.25
C ILE A 58 7.13 -7.32 -7.66
N THR A 59 8.44 -7.27 -7.41
CA THR A 59 9.31 -8.43 -7.62
C THR A 59 9.67 -9.03 -6.27
N LEU A 60 9.21 -10.25 -6.04
CA LEU A 60 9.58 -11.05 -4.88
C LEU A 60 10.88 -11.79 -5.17
N VAL A 61 11.89 -11.56 -4.33
CA VAL A 61 13.23 -12.06 -4.58
C VAL A 61 13.48 -13.35 -3.79
N ASP A 62 13.62 -14.45 -4.50
CA ASP A 62 13.60 -15.80 -3.93
C ASP A 62 14.80 -16.62 -4.41
N PRO A 63 15.82 -16.80 -3.54
CA PRO A 63 17.04 -17.51 -3.92
C PRO A 63 16.81 -19.01 -4.20
N ASP A 64 15.72 -19.60 -3.70
CA ASP A 64 15.49 -21.05 -3.77
C ASP A 64 14.63 -21.46 -4.96
N ALA A 65 13.62 -20.63 -5.31
CA ALA A 65 12.66 -20.94 -6.37
C ALA A 65 12.72 -19.99 -7.58
N GLY A 66 13.59 -18.99 -7.53
CA GLY A 66 13.67 -17.92 -8.53
C GLY A 66 12.67 -16.79 -8.26
N ASP A 67 13.05 -15.60 -8.72
CA ASP A 67 12.28 -14.38 -8.48
C ASP A 67 10.89 -14.46 -9.15
N ARG A 68 9.87 -13.93 -8.45
CA ARG A 68 8.50 -13.83 -8.96
C ARG A 68 8.15 -12.38 -9.21
N VAL A 69 7.61 -12.10 -10.39
CA VAL A 69 7.17 -10.75 -10.78
C VAL A 69 5.65 -10.73 -10.77
N ILE A 70 5.09 -9.78 -10.01
CA ILE A 70 3.65 -9.61 -9.84
C ILE A 70 3.26 -8.24 -10.40
N ASP A 71 2.48 -8.24 -11.47
CA ASP A 71 1.88 -7.03 -12.02
C ASP A 71 0.58 -6.73 -11.28
N LEU A 72 0.39 -5.48 -10.89
CA LEU A 72 -0.76 -4.99 -10.15
C LEU A 72 -1.48 -3.91 -10.97
N ASP A 73 -2.75 -4.15 -11.25
CA ASP A 73 -3.67 -3.24 -11.93
C ASP A 73 -4.74 -2.74 -10.93
N PRO A 74 -4.61 -1.53 -10.39
CA PRO A 74 -5.59 -0.95 -9.46
C PRO A 74 -6.98 -0.76 -10.07
N VAL A 75 -8.01 -1.29 -9.40
CA VAL A 75 -9.41 -1.26 -9.87
C VAL A 75 -10.36 -0.48 -8.95
N LEU A 76 -10.01 -0.33 -7.68
CA LEU A 76 -10.79 0.44 -6.71
C LEU A 76 -9.83 1.12 -5.73
N ARG A 77 -10.09 2.38 -5.39
CA ARG A 77 -9.34 3.11 -4.37
C ARG A 77 -10.17 3.31 -3.12
N PHE A 78 -9.59 2.96 -1.99
CA PHE A 78 -10.07 3.24 -0.65
C PHE A 78 -9.20 4.32 -0.02
N HIS A 79 -9.81 5.41 0.42
CA HIS A 79 -9.11 6.47 1.12
C HIS A 79 -9.05 6.12 2.61
N MET A 80 -7.86 6.20 3.20
CA MET A 80 -7.71 6.01 4.66
C MET A 80 -8.24 7.23 5.44
N ARG A 81 -8.51 8.34 4.73
CA ARG A 81 -9.36 9.45 5.20
C ARG A 81 -10.73 8.93 5.64
N GLY A 82 -11.19 9.38 6.80
CA GLY A 82 -12.48 8.98 7.39
C GLY A 82 -12.40 7.79 8.35
N ILE A 83 -11.26 7.08 8.39
CA ILE A 83 -10.96 6.07 9.45
C ILE A 83 -9.78 6.49 10.34
N GLY A 84 -9.53 7.80 10.38
CA GLY A 84 -8.65 8.47 11.33
C GLY A 84 -7.21 8.71 10.88
N TYR A 85 -6.78 8.21 9.73
CA TYR A 85 -5.42 8.50 9.24
C TYR A 85 -5.31 9.98 8.86
N ARG A 86 -4.38 10.68 9.52
CA ARG A 86 -4.14 12.14 9.42
C ARG A 86 -5.34 13.02 9.81
N HIS A 87 -6.36 12.46 10.46
CA HIS A 87 -7.48 13.25 10.96
C HIS A 87 -7.00 14.14 12.13
N PRO A 88 -7.30 15.46 12.15
CA PRO A 88 -6.74 16.40 13.14
C PRO A 88 -7.23 16.18 14.57
N VAL A 89 -8.43 15.59 14.73
CA VAL A 89 -9.04 15.26 16.04
C VAL A 89 -9.09 13.74 16.25
N TRP A 90 -9.88 13.04 15.45
CA TRP A 90 -10.13 11.58 15.45
C TRP A 90 -9.01 10.73 14.83
N GLY A 91 -7.78 10.90 15.29
CA GLY A 91 -6.64 10.13 14.80
C GLY A 91 -6.82 8.62 14.97
N HIS A 92 -6.34 7.82 14.01
CA HIS A 92 -6.46 6.36 14.05
C HIS A 92 -5.86 5.78 15.34
N GLY A 93 -6.64 4.98 16.07
CA GLY A 93 -6.23 4.35 17.33
C GLY A 93 -6.12 5.29 18.54
N LEU A 94 -6.54 6.56 18.43
CA LEU A 94 -6.51 7.49 19.56
C LEU A 94 -7.68 7.27 20.53
N TRP A 95 -7.38 7.37 21.83
CA TRP A 95 -8.40 7.35 22.87
C TRP A 95 -9.07 8.73 23.02
N HIS A 96 -10.41 8.74 23.06
CA HIS A 96 -11.21 9.96 23.13
C HIS A 96 -12.03 10.11 24.43
N GLY A 97 -11.77 9.26 25.43
CA GLY A 97 -12.60 9.15 26.64
C GLY A 97 -13.69 8.10 26.50
N ASP A 98 -14.39 7.84 27.60
CA ASP A 98 -15.32 6.70 27.74
C ASP A 98 -16.44 6.70 26.69
N LEU A 99 -16.89 7.88 26.25
CA LEU A 99 -17.85 8.05 25.16
C LEU A 99 -17.56 9.34 24.42
N ALA A 100 -17.23 9.20 23.14
CA ALA A 100 -17.08 10.32 22.21
C ALA A 100 -17.67 9.92 20.86
N ILE A 101 -18.32 10.86 20.18
CA ILE A 101 -18.94 10.64 18.87
C ILE A 101 -18.48 11.73 17.90
N GLY A 102 -18.01 11.32 16.74
CA GLY A 102 -17.63 12.18 15.61
C GLY A 102 -18.29 11.70 14.33
N ARG A 103 -18.40 12.60 13.35
CA ARG A 103 -18.90 12.27 12.01
C ARG A 103 -18.16 13.11 10.98
N ASP A 104 -17.62 12.43 9.98
CA ASP A 104 -17.17 13.03 8.74
C ASP A 104 -18.14 12.68 7.61
N ASP A 105 -18.31 13.61 6.68
CA ASP A 105 -19.08 13.43 5.46
C ASP A 105 -18.31 14.10 4.32
N PHE A 106 -18.01 13.33 3.28
CA PHE A 106 -17.34 13.81 2.07
C PHE A 106 -17.66 12.87 0.92
N ARG A 107 -17.61 13.40 -0.30
CA ARG A 107 -17.63 12.59 -1.50
C ARG A 107 -16.20 12.24 -1.90
N PRO A 108 -15.86 10.97 -2.12
CA PRO A 108 -14.50 10.58 -2.51
C PRO A 108 -13.98 11.30 -3.77
N ASP A 109 -14.86 11.58 -4.72
CA ASP A 109 -14.50 12.25 -5.98
C ASP A 109 -14.22 13.75 -5.83
N ASP A 110 -14.69 14.37 -4.73
CA ASP A 110 -14.47 15.79 -4.44
C ASP A 110 -13.18 16.02 -3.62
N LEU A 111 -12.45 14.94 -3.26
CA LEU A 111 -11.24 15.04 -2.47
C LEU A 111 -10.06 15.53 -3.32
N ASP A 112 -9.29 16.47 -2.77
CA ASP A 112 -8.00 16.85 -3.33
C ASP A 112 -7.00 15.68 -3.15
N PRO A 113 -6.46 15.12 -4.25
CA PRO A 113 -5.48 14.02 -4.19
C PRO A 113 -4.20 14.37 -3.43
N LEU A 114 -3.87 15.65 -3.34
CA LEU A 114 -2.62 16.15 -2.75
C LEU A 114 -2.81 16.65 -1.31
N ALA A 115 -4.07 16.70 -0.83
CA ALA A 115 -4.33 17.03 0.56
C ALA A 115 -3.65 16.02 1.48
N ILE A 116 -3.09 16.52 2.59
CA ILE A 116 -2.30 15.71 3.51
C ILE A 116 -3.08 14.56 4.13
N ASP A 117 -4.39 14.73 4.28
CA ASP A 117 -5.31 13.70 4.77
C ASP A 117 -5.77 12.71 3.69
N CYS A 118 -5.40 12.93 2.43
CA CYS A 118 -5.62 12.03 1.29
C CYS A 118 -4.35 11.30 0.84
N SER A 119 -3.21 11.54 1.50
CA SER A 119 -1.90 10.97 1.16
C SER A 119 -1.76 9.46 1.44
N HIS A 120 -2.71 8.87 2.16
CA HIS A 120 -2.75 7.45 2.50
C HIS A 120 -3.96 6.77 1.86
N VAL A 121 -3.70 5.82 0.96
CA VAL A 121 -4.73 5.07 0.24
C VAL A 121 -4.40 3.58 0.24
N GLN A 122 -5.43 2.77 0.13
CA GLN A 122 -5.32 1.36 -0.23
C GLN A 122 -6.09 1.13 -1.53
N GLN A 123 -5.48 0.46 -2.49
CA GLN A 123 -6.14 0.13 -3.75
C GLN A 123 -6.38 -1.37 -3.83
N VAL A 124 -7.60 -1.78 -4.15
CA VAL A 124 -7.85 -3.15 -4.61
C VAL A 124 -7.23 -3.27 -5.99
N VAL A 125 -6.43 -4.31 -6.19
CA VAL A 125 -5.69 -4.54 -7.44
C VAL A 125 -6.03 -5.91 -8.01
N ARG A 126 -6.11 -6.01 -9.34
CA ARG A 126 -5.96 -7.28 -10.05
C ARG A 126 -4.48 -7.60 -10.09
N ALA A 127 -4.09 -8.75 -9.57
CA ALA A 127 -2.72 -9.22 -9.55
C ALA A 127 -2.51 -10.31 -10.62
N ARG A 128 -1.38 -10.25 -11.32
CA ARG A 128 -0.94 -11.29 -12.26
C ARG A 128 0.49 -11.70 -11.95
N CYS A 129 0.72 -13.00 -11.80
CA CYS A 129 2.04 -13.59 -11.58
C CYS A 129 2.24 -14.74 -12.57
N GLY A 130 2.86 -14.47 -13.72
CA GLY A 130 2.87 -15.43 -14.82
C GLY A 130 1.45 -15.70 -15.32
N ASP A 131 1.03 -16.97 -15.32
CA ASP A 131 -0.33 -17.39 -15.69
C ASP A 131 -1.34 -17.31 -14.53
N ASP A 132 -0.86 -17.08 -13.30
CA ASP A 132 -1.72 -16.96 -12.12
C ASP A 132 -2.37 -15.58 -12.03
N HIS A 133 -3.64 -15.57 -11.61
CA HIS A 133 -4.45 -14.37 -11.46
C HIS A 133 -5.08 -14.33 -10.07
N GLY A 134 -5.13 -13.14 -9.47
CA GLY A 134 -5.74 -12.93 -8.16
C GLY A 134 -6.20 -11.50 -7.93
N ILE A 135 -6.72 -11.28 -6.72
CA ILE A 135 -7.05 -9.95 -6.21
C ILE A 135 -6.19 -9.69 -4.98
N GLY A 136 -5.62 -8.50 -4.91
CA GLY A 136 -4.82 -8.06 -3.76
C GLY A 136 -5.18 -6.65 -3.33
N VAL A 137 -4.41 -6.14 -2.37
CA VAL A 137 -4.47 -4.74 -1.93
C VAL A 137 -3.08 -4.14 -2.02
N LEU A 138 -2.97 -2.98 -2.66
CA LEU A 138 -1.77 -2.15 -2.69
C LEU A 138 -1.97 -0.96 -1.75
N GLU A 139 -1.24 -0.95 -0.64
CA GLU A 139 -1.21 0.19 0.28
C GLU A 139 -0.14 1.19 -0.15
N GLN A 140 -0.50 2.47 -0.20
CA GLN A 140 0.39 3.56 -0.54
C GLN A 140 0.29 4.67 0.50
N TYR A 141 1.44 5.07 1.02
CA TYR A 141 1.59 6.27 1.83
C TYR A 141 2.89 6.96 1.42
N SER A 142 2.78 8.04 0.67
CA SER A 142 3.91 8.76 0.11
C SER A 142 3.83 10.24 0.46
N LEU A 143 4.89 10.74 1.10
CA LEU A 143 5.03 12.13 1.53
C LEU A 143 6.44 12.61 1.23
N GLY A 144 6.58 13.90 0.92
CA GLY A 144 7.91 14.46 0.67
C GLY A 144 8.42 14.22 -0.76
N PRO A 145 9.58 14.76 -1.08
CA PRO A 145 10.26 14.49 -2.33
C PRO A 145 10.64 13.01 -2.43
N HIS A 146 10.63 12.49 -3.64
CA HIS A 146 11.06 11.13 -3.96
C HIS A 146 11.57 11.10 -5.39
N ALA A 147 12.89 11.12 -5.56
CA ALA A 147 13.53 11.23 -6.86
C ALA A 147 13.12 10.12 -7.86
N PRO A 148 13.01 8.83 -7.47
CA PRO A 148 12.57 7.78 -8.39
C PRO A 148 11.14 7.96 -8.90
N SER A 149 10.26 8.58 -8.11
CA SER A 149 8.87 8.84 -8.51
C SER A 149 8.66 10.23 -9.12
N GLY A 150 9.71 11.05 -9.19
CA GLY A 150 9.63 12.42 -9.70
C GLY A 150 8.90 13.40 -8.78
N PHE A 151 8.69 13.05 -7.50
CA PHE A 151 8.14 13.99 -6.52
C PHE A 151 9.24 14.94 -6.05
N THR A 152 8.97 16.24 -6.09
CA THR A 152 9.93 17.32 -5.83
C THR A 152 9.60 18.12 -4.58
N ALA A 153 8.36 18.01 -4.07
CA ALA A 153 7.89 18.75 -2.92
C ALA A 153 7.17 17.83 -1.93
N PHE A 154 6.69 18.43 -0.84
CA PHE A 154 5.96 17.69 0.18
C PHE A 154 4.61 17.16 -0.31
N ASP A 155 3.94 17.93 -1.15
CA ASP A 155 2.55 17.79 -1.55
C ASP A 155 2.34 17.91 -3.08
N ASP A 156 3.39 17.77 -3.89
CA ASP A 156 3.23 17.71 -5.35
C ASP A 156 2.80 16.33 -5.84
N GLY A 157 2.25 16.28 -7.05
CA GLY A 157 1.85 15.04 -7.72
C GLY A 157 2.89 14.56 -8.74
N ALA A 158 2.73 13.32 -9.19
CA ALA A 158 3.58 12.74 -10.22
C ALA A 158 3.59 13.59 -11.49
N PRO A 159 4.74 13.70 -12.18
CA PRO A 159 4.83 14.39 -13.47
C PRO A 159 3.94 13.71 -14.52
N GLY A 160 3.55 14.49 -15.54
CA GLY A 160 2.76 14.02 -16.69
C GLY A 160 3.59 13.67 -17.90
#